data_AF-A0A936JWU2-F1
#
_entry.id   AF-A0A936JWU2-F1
#
_cell.length_a   1.000
_cell.length_b   1.000
_cell.length_c   1.000
_cell.angle_alpha   90.00
_cell.angle_beta   90.00
_cell.angle_gamma   90.00
#
_symmetry.space_group_name_H-M   'P 1'
#
loop_
_entity.id
_entity.type
_entity.pdbx_description
1 polymer ?
#
loop_
_entity_poly.entity_id
_entity_poly.type
_entity_poly.pdbx_seq_one_letter_code
_entity_poly.pdbx_strand_id
1 'polypeptide(L)' 'MRLLLIGWLLATGVAFAGEPKPCVFCEIVAGRAEAAVVYRDERVVAFMDIAPHNPGHVLVIPARHAADILEVPAATARR' A
#
# COMPACT_ATOMS: atom_id res chain seq x y z
N MET A 1 -2.80 -48.37 -26.33
CA MET A 1 -2.10 -47.42 -27.20
C MET A 1 -2.44 -46.00 -26.74
N ARG A 2 -1.46 -45.36 -26.07
CA ARG A 2 -1.28 -43.91 -25.93
C ARG A 2 -2.39 -43.14 -25.19
N LEU A 3 -2.25 -42.95 -23.88
CA LEU A 3 -1.66 -41.74 -23.26
C LEU A 3 -2.26 -40.44 -23.82
N LEU A 4 -2.93 -39.68 -22.95
CA LEU A 4 -2.76 -38.24 -22.69
C LEU A 4 -4.08 -37.60 -22.23
N LEU A 5 -4.45 -37.74 -20.94
CA LEU A 5 -5.23 -36.72 -20.20
C LEU A 5 -4.96 -36.80 -18.67
N ILE A 6 -3.73 -37.15 -18.29
CA ILE A 6 -3.23 -36.97 -16.90
C ILE A 6 -2.46 -35.63 -16.87
N GLY A 7 -3.18 -34.53 -17.09
CA GLY A 7 -2.61 -33.17 -17.15
C GLY A 7 -3.32 -32.15 -16.26
N TRP A 8 -4.17 -32.59 -15.33
CA TRP A 8 -5.00 -31.71 -14.48
C TRP A 8 -4.62 -31.69 -12.99
N LEU A 9 -3.49 -32.29 -12.61
CA LEU A 9 -3.13 -32.51 -11.20
C LEU A 9 -1.65 -32.26 -10.85
N LEU A 10 -0.99 -31.33 -11.54
CA LEU A 10 0.35 -30.81 -11.17
C LEU A 10 0.45 -29.29 -11.42
N ALA A 11 -0.48 -28.51 -10.88
CA ALA A 11 -0.25 -27.09 -10.57
C ALA A 11 -0.35 -26.95 -9.05
N THR A 12 0.71 -27.40 -8.39
CA THR A 12 1.05 -27.14 -7.00
C THR A 12 0.88 -25.67 -6.65
N GLY A 13 0.15 -25.40 -5.57
CA GLY A 13 0.29 -24.17 -4.79
C GLY A 13 -0.66 -23.06 -5.17
N VAL A 14 -1.61 -22.80 -4.27
CA VAL A 14 -2.19 -21.46 -4.11
C VAL A 14 -1.03 -20.49 -3.90
N ALA A 15 -0.72 -19.68 -4.91
CA ALA A 15 0.08 -18.48 -4.77
C ALA A 15 -0.85 -17.27 -4.90
N PHE A 16 -1.53 -16.91 -3.82
CA PHE A 16 -1.99 -15.53 -3.63
C PHE A 16 -0.88 -14.73 -2.94
N ALA A 17 0.31 -14.71 -3.55
CA ALA A 17 1.27 -13.65 -3.25
C ALA A 17 0.83 -12.46 -4.09
N GLY A 18 0.12 -11.52 -3.46
CA GLY A 18 -0.31 -10.29 -4.11
C GLY A 18 0.87 -9.64 -4.81
N GLU A 19 0.78 -9.52 -6.13
CA GLU A 19 1.73 -8.76 -6.94
C GLU A 19 1.96 -7.39 -6.30
N PRO A 20 3.21 -6.91 -6.13
CA PRO A 20 3.47 -5.61 -5.53
C PRO A 20 2.98 -4.53 -6.49
N LYS A 21 1.70 -4.18 -6.35
CA LYS A 21 1.06 -3.15 -7.15
C LYS A 21 1.75 -1.81 -6.87
N PRO A 22 1.92 -0.95 -7.89
CA PRO A 22 2.38 0.40 -7.68
C PRO A 22 1.49 1.11 -6.65
N CYS A 23 2.10 1.63 -5.59
CA CYS A 23 1.41 2.24 -4.45
C CYS A 23 1.40 3.77 -4.59
N VAL A 24 0.22 4.36 -4.81
CA VAL A 24 0.06 5.82 -4.95
C VAL A 24 0.58 6.59 -3.72
N PHE A 25 0.43 6.03 -2.52
CA PHE A 25 0.94 6.64 -1.30
C PHE A 25 2.47 6.73 -1.29
N CYS A 26 3.16 5.72 -1.81
CA CYS A 26 4.62 5.76 -1.98
C CYS A 26 5.04 6.85 -2.97
N GLU A 27 4.27 7.05 -4.04
CA GLU A 27 4.51 8.13 -5.01
C GLU A 27 4.33 9.51 -4.37
N ILE A 28 3.32 9.68 -3.50
CA ILE A 28 3.10 10.91 -2.72
C ILE A 28 4.26 11.16 -1.72
N VAL A 29 4.69 10.11 -1.01
CA VAL A 29 5.85 10.21 -0.09
C VAL A 29 7.10 10.60 -0.86
N ALA A 30 7.31 10.04 -2.06
CA ALA A 30 8.45 10.34 -2.94
C ALA A 30 8.33 11.68 -3.69
N GLY A 31 7.19 12.37 -3.62
CA GLY A 31 6.95 13.62 -4.35
C GLY A 31 6.75 13.46 -5.85
N ARG A 32 6.42 12.25 -6.33
CA ARG A 32 6.14 11.96 -7.74
C ARG A 32 4.65 12.09 -8.10
N ALA A 33 3.76 11.87 -7.12
CA ALA A 33 2.34 12.15 -7.25
C ALA A 33 1.99 13.49 -6.59
N GLU A 34 1.06 14.24 -7.19
CA GLU A 34 0.57 15.48 -6.61
C GLU A 34 -0.28 15.21 -5.37
N ALA A 35 -0.01 15.96 -4.30
CA ALA A 35 -0.81 15.96 -3.08
C ALA A 35 -0.66 17.31 -2.37
N ALA A 36 -1.75 17.83 -1.80
CA ALA A 36 -1.69 19.01 -0.93
C ALA A 36 -1.19 18.59 0.47
N VAL A 37 0.14 18.50 0.61
CA VAL A 37 0.81 18.13 1.87
C VAL A 37 0.70 19.27 2.88
N VAL A 38 0.15 18.97 4.04
CA VAL A 38 -0.01 19.92 5.16
C VAL A 38 1.01 19.67 6.28
N TYR A 39 1.58 18.47 6.35
CA TYR A 39 2.60 18.11 7.32
C TYR A 39 3.50 16.98 6.79
N ARG A 40 4.79 17.03 7.12
CA ARG A 40 5.77 16.01 6.74
C ARG A 40 6.94 15.99 7.70
N ASP A 41 7.37 14.79 8.04
CA ASP A 41 8.60 14.54 8.78
C ASP A 41 9.21 13.17 8.43
N GLU A 42 10.12 12.66 9.27
CA GLU A 42 10.83 11.40 9.03
C GLU A 42 10.00 10.12 9.18
N ARG A 43 8.82 10.17 9.81
CA ARG A 43 7.97 8.99 10.07
C ARG A 43 6.61 9.05 9.41
N VAL A 44 6.04 10.24 9.20
CA VAL A 44 4.68 10.39 8.66
C VAL A 44 4.58 11.54 7.66
N VAL A 45 3.56 11.45 6.80
CA VAL A 45 3.14 12.51 5.88
C VAL A 45 1.64 12.69 6.04
N ALA A 46 1.19 13.94 6.17
CA ALA A 46 -0.23 14.28 6.15
C ALA A 46 -0.55 15.18 4.95
N PHE A 47 -1.63 14.86 4.25
CA PHE A 47 -2.08 15.58 3.07
C PHE A 47 -3.60 15.56 2.94
N MET A 48 -4.14 16.51 2.18
CA MET A 48 -5.58 16.60 1.93
C MET A 48 -6.05 15.41 1.09
N ASP A 49 -7.20 14.84 1.46
CA ASP A 49 -7.88 13.86 0.62
C ASP A 49 -8.28 14.49 -0.73
N ILE A 50 -8.22 13.71 -1.81
CA ILE A 50 -8.66 14.13 -3.15
C ILE A 50 -10.19 14.18 -3.26
N ALA A 51 -10.89 13.38 -2.45
CA ALA A 51 -12.34 13.34 -2.37
C ALA A 51 -12.80 13.52 -0.92
N PRO A 52 -12.56 14.70 -0.31
CA PRO A 52 -12.84 14.92 1.10
C PRO A 52 -14.36 14.91 1.35
N HIS A 53 -14.79 14.20 2.40
CA HIS A 53 -16.21 14.22 2.81
C HIS A 53 -16.62 15.55 3.43
N ASN A 54 -15.68 16.21 4.11
CA ASN A 54 -15.87 17.49 4.79
C ASN A 54 -14.62 18.39 4.64
N PRO A 55 -14.77 19.72 4.77
CA PRO A 55 -13.64 20.64 4.73
C PRO A 55 -12.59 20.30 5.79
N GLY A 56 -11.32 20.27 5.38
CA GLY A 56 -10.20 19.95 6.27
C GLY A 56 -9.93 18.45 6.47
N HIS A 57 -10.62 17.55 5.75
CA HIS A 57 -10.32 16.12 5.80
C HIS A 57 -8.90 15.83 5.27
N VAL A 58 -8.08 15.23 6.14
CA VAL A 58 -6.68 14.90 5.86
C VAL A 58 -6.43 13.43 6.11
N LEU A 59 -5.54 12.85 5.30
CA LEU A 59 -5.01 11.51 5.50
C LEU A 59 -3.61 11.62 6.10
N VAL A 60 -3.32 10.79 7.10
CA VAL A 60 -1.99 10.62 7.68
C VAL A 60 -1.50 9.23 7.32
N ILE A 61 -0.34 9.17 6.67
CA ILE A 61 0.28 7.91 6.26
C ILE A 61 1.70 7.80 6.83
N PRO A 62 2.20 6.58 7.10
CA PRO A 62 3.61 6.39 7.41
C PRO A 62 4.48 6.73 6.19
N ALA A 63 5.65 7.32 6.44
CA ALA A 63 6.66 7.60 5.41
C ALA A 63 7.30 6.31 4.87
N ARG A 64 7.17 5.19 5.57
CA ARG A 64 7.55 3.85 5.10
C ARG A 64 6.30 3.09 4.70
N HIS A 65 6.38 2.38 3.58
CA HIS A 65 5.29 1.53 3.12
C HIS A 65 4.95 0.46 4.17
N ALA A 66 3.65 0.30 4.42
CA ALA A 66 3.05 -0.72 5.25
C ALA A 66 1.73 -1.10 4.59
N ALA A 67 1.48 -2.40 4.41
CA ALA A 67 0.25 -2.88 3.76
C ALA A 67 -0.97 -2.76 4.69
N ASP A 68 -0.74 -2.85 6.00
CA ASP A 68 -1.75 -2.68 7.03
C ASP A 68 -1.15 -2.09 8.31
N ILE A 69 -2.01 -1.89 9.31
CA ILE A 69 -1.64 -1.25 10.58
C ILE A 69 -0.65 -2.07 11.42
N LEU A 70 -0.63 -3.40 11.25
CA LEU A 70 0.26 -4.29 12.01
C LEU A 70 1.70 -4.24 11.49
N GLU A 71 1.90 -3.83 10.23
CA GLU A 71 3.21 -3.63 9.63
C GLU A 71 3.85 -2.28 9.97
N VAL A 72 3.08 -1.34 10.54
CA VAL A 72 3.59 -0.03 10.93
C VAL A 72 4.50 -0.19 12.17
N PRO A 73 5.76 0.29 12.14
CA PRO A 73 6.64 0.24 13.31
C PRO A 73 6.00 0.92 14.52
N ALA A 74 6.09 0.31 15.70
CA ALA A 74 5.48 0.84 16.93
C ALA A 74 5.93 2.27 17.25
N ALA A 75 7.15 2.65 16.87
CA ALA A 75 7.68 3.99 17.04
C ALA A 75 6.95 5.03 16.15
N THR A 76 6.43 4.62 15.00
CA THR A 76 5.61 5.45 14.09
C THR A 76 4.14 5.43 14.49
N ALA A 77 3.61 4.27 14.90
CA ALA A 77 2.20 4.09 15.23
C ALA A 77 1.73 4.82 16.51
N ARG A 78 2.67 5.25 17.37
CA ARG A 78 2.38 5.94 18.65
C ARG A 78 2.35 7.47 18.54
N ARG A 79 2.31 8.01 17.33
CA ARG A 79 2.41 9.44 17.08
C ARG A 79 1.08 10.17 17.15
#